data_AF-A0A6A7GB85-F1
#
_entry.id   AF-A0A6A7GB85-F1
#
_cell.length_a   1.000
_cell.length_b   1.000
_cell.length_c   1.000
_cell.angle_alpha   90.00
_cell.angle_beta   90.00
_cell.angle_gamma   90.00
#
_symmetry.space_group_name_H-M   'P 1'
#
loop_
_entity.id
_entity.type
_entity.pdbx_description
1 polymer ?
#
loop_
_entity_poly.entity_id
_entity_poly.type
_entity_poly.pdbx_seq_one_letter_code
_entity_poly.pdbx_strand_id
1 'polypeptide(L)'
;MSAFHTTTQDLRKEESRFGSKNEDVSAMKSIINDNTDKSKEIDDHKANLPLPDQPPKASDWQSADERTVNVGSGGREGPVSGEQNTALHEPATAASSVRRSGEEWHQETQPMANVGRQGKDNLSGLPKDATAR
;
A
#
# COMPACT_ATOMS: atom_id res chain seq x y z
N MET A 1 19.39 -55.97 -0.06
CA MET A 1 19.64 -54.52 0.11
C MET A 1 18.44 -53.94 0.84
N SER A 2 18.59 -53.55 2.10
CA SER A 2 17.52 -52.87 2.84
C SER A 2 17.54 -51.41 2.43
N ALA A 3 16.51 -50.94 1.73
CA ALA A 3 16.39 -49.52 1.42
C ALA A 3 16.04 -48.80 2.72
N PHE A 4 16.96 -47.99 3.24
CA PHE A 4 16.69 -47.13 4.38
C PHE A 4 15.83 -45.96 3.90
N HIS A 5 14.62 -45.82 4.44
CA HIS A 5 13.71 -44.73 4.13
C HIS A 5 13.85 -43.68 5.24
N THR A 6 14.72 -42.67 5.03
CA THR A 6 14.78 -41.52 5.93
C THR A 6 13.67 -40.55 5.56
N THR A 7 12.82 -40.21 6.53
CA THR A 7 11.76 -39.20 6.34
C THR A 7 12.15 -37.85 6.92
N THR A 8 11.47 -36.78 6.50
CA THR A 8 11.64 -35.44 7.09
C THR A 8 11.36 -35.39 8.59
N GLN A 9 10.50 -36.29 9.10
CA GLN A 9 10.21 -36.42 10.53
C GLN A 9 11.37 -37.01 11.32
N ASP A 10 12.09 -37.98 10.74
CA ASP A 10 13.27 -38.56 11.38
C ASP A 10 14.37 -37.51 11.53
N LEU A 11 14.61 -36.70 10.49
CA LEU A 11 15.57 -35.60 10.54
C LEU A 11 15.16 -34.53 11.57
N ARG A 12 13.88 -34.18 11.67
CA ARG A 12 13.37 -33.23 12.68
C ARG A 12 13.63 -33.73 14.11
N LYS A 13 13.51 -35.04 14.33
CA LYS A 13 13.81 -35.65 15.62
C LYS A 13 15.31 -35.61 15.92
N GLU A 14 16.17 -35.81 14.93
CA GLU A 14 17.62 -35.68 15.10
C GLU A 14 18.06 -34.22 15.37
N GLU A 15 17.48 -33.23 14.68
CA GLU A 15 17.75 -31.82 14.97
C GLU A 15 17.35 -31.42 16.39
N SER A 16 16.27 -31.98 16.93
CA SER A 16 15.88 -31.72 18.31
C SER A 16 16.92 -32.23 19.33
N ARG A 17 17.71 -33.24 18.95
CA ARG A 17 18.73 -33.87 19.80
C ARG A 17 20.09 -33.20 19.67
N PHE A 18 20.50 -32.81 18.46
CA PHE A 18 21.84 -32.30 18.17
C PHE A 18 21.88 -30.78 17.89
N GLY A 19 20.72 -30.13 17.81
CA GLY A 19 20.59 -28.71 17.46
C GLY A 19 20.57 -28.46 15.95
N SER A 20 20.02 -27.32 15.55
CA SER A 20 19.82 -26.89 14.15
C SER A 20 21.11 -26.70 13.33
N LYS A 21 22.31 -26.83 13.94
CA LYS A 21 23.60 -26.55 13.28
C LYS A 21 24.31 -27.79 12.76
N ASN A 22 23.67 -28.95 12.78
CA ASN A 22 24.26 -30.15 12.23
C ASN A 22 24.23 -30.10 10.69
N GLU A 23 25.41 -29.97 10.07
CA GLU A 23 25.60 -29.83 8.62
C GLU A 23 25.09 -31.06 7.86
N ASP A 24 25.28 -32.27 8.41
CA ASP A 24 24.84 -33.52 7.80
C ASP A 24 23.31 -33.62 7.75
N VAL A 25 22.63 -33.19 8.82
CA VAL A 25 21.16 -33.16 8.89
C VAL A 25 20.59 -32.13 7.93
N SER A 26 21.26 -30.99 7.78
CA SER A 26 20.88 -29.93 6.84
C SER A 26 21.05 -30.38 5.38
N ALA A 27 22.13 -31.08 5.06
CA ALA A 27 22.37 -31.66 3.75
C ALA A 27 21.33 -32.74 3.40
N MET A 28 21.03 -33.63 4.35
CA MET A 28 19.98 -34.65 4.16
C MET A 28 18.60 -34.02 3.95
N LYS A 29 18.26 -32.94 4.66
CA LYS A 29 17.02 -32.21 4.45
C LYS A 29 16.91 -31.61 3.04
N SER A 30 17.99 -31.02 2.53
CA SER A 30 18.00 -30.46 1.18
C SER A 30 17.71 -31.55 0.14
N ILE A 31 18.42 -32.67 0.23
CA ILE A 31 18.26 -33.80 -0.70
C ILE A 31 16.83 -34.33 -0.67
N ILE A 32 16.21 -34.45 0.50
CA ILE A 32 14.82 -34.88 0.60
C ILE A 32 13.88 -33.84 -0.03
N ASN A 33 14.07 -32.56 0.27
CA ASN A 33 13.25 -31.47 -0.26
C ASN A 33 13.37 -31.31 -1.79
N ASP A 34 14.51 -31.65 -2.37
CA ASP A 34 14.72 -31.60 -3.82
C ASP A 34 14.11 -32.82 -4.52
N ASN A 35 13.99 -33.96 -3.82
CA ASN A 35 13.38 -35.19 -4.34
C ASN A 35 11.88 -35.33 -4.03
N THR A 36 11.30 -34.42 -3.23
CA THR A 36 9.86 -34.37 -2.99
C THR A 36 9.13 -33.67 -4.14
N ASP A 37 8.03 -34.27 -4.59
CA ASP A 37 7.13 -33.63 -5.56
C ASP A 37 6.29 -32.54 -4.87
N LYS A 38 6.85 -31.33 -4.83
CA LYS A 38 6.23 -30.15 -4.21
C LYS A 38 4.90 -29.79 -4.85
N SER A 39 4.70 -30.12 -6.12
CA SER A 39 3.44 -29.85 -6.83
C SER A 39 2.31 -30.66 -6.22
N LYS A 40 2.56 -31.95 -5.98
CA LYS A 40 1.61 -32.85 -5.33
C LYS A 40 1.26 -32.42 -3.91
N GLU A 41 2.26 -32.02 -3.12
CA GLU A 41 2.04 -31.51 -1.77
C GLU A 41 1.16 -30.24 -1.77
N ILE A 42 1.42 -29.30 -2.69
CA ILE A 42 0.61 -28.08 -2.84
C ILE A 42 -0.84 -28.42 -3.18
N ASP A 43 -1.07 -29.37 -4.08
CA ASP A 43 -2.42 -29.76 -4.49
C ASP A 43 -3.19 -30.46 -3.35
N ASP A 44 -2.51 -31.32 -2.59
CA ASP A 44 -3.07 -31.95 -1.39
C ASP A 44 -3.44 -30.90 -0.32
N HIS A 45 -2.61 -29.87 -0.12
CA HIS A 45 -2.91 -28.78 0.82
C HIS A 45 -4.05 -27.87 0.35
N LYS A 46 -4.12 -27.56 -0.95
CA LYS A 46 -5.24 -26.80 -1.54
C LYS A 46 -6.56 -27.52 -1.36
N ALA A 47 -6.57 -28.84 -1.57
CA ALA A 47 -7.77 -29.66 -1.41
C ALA A 47 -8.28 -29.73 0.05
N ASN A 48 -7.37 -29.61 1.02
CA ASN A 48 -7.67 -29.65 2.45
C ASN A 48 -7.85 -28.27 3.09
N LEU A 49 -7.82 -27.19 2.31
CA LEU A 49 -8.03 -25.85 2.85
C LEU A 49 -9.51 -25.67 3.19
N PRO A 50 -9.88 -25.34 4.45
CA PRO A 50 -11.27 -25.13 4.80
C PRO A 50 -11.85 -24.01 3.96
N LEU A 51 -13.06 -24.23 3.46
CA LEU A 51 -13.81 -23.21 2.73
C LEU A 51 -13.98 -21.99 3.65
N PRO A 52 -13.70 -20.77 3.17
CA PRO A 52 -14.01 -19.57 3.93
C PRO A 52 -15.51 -19.55 4.28
N ASP A 53 -15.84 -19.37 5.55
CA ASP A 53 -17.24 -19.35 6.04
C ASP A 53 -18.08 -18.24 5.38
N GLN A 54 -17.42 -17.19 4.90
CA GLN A 54 -18.05 -16.09 4.20
C GLN A 54 -17.59 -16.10 2.73
N PRO A 55 -18.51 -16.01 1.76
CA PRO A 55 -18.13 -15.87 0.37
C PRO A 55 -17.23 -14.63 0.22
N PRO A 56 -16.25 -14.64 -0.71
CA PRO A 56 -15.41 -13.49 -0.95
C PRO A 56 -16.32 -12.29 -1.26
N LYS A 57 -16.38 -11.34 -0.32
CA LYS A 57 -17.15 -10.11 -0.48
C LYS A 57 -16.57 -9.38 -1.68
N ALA A 58 -17.44 -8.90 -2.58
CA ALA A 58 -17.00 -8.07 -3.69
C ALA A 58 -16.12 -6.94 -3.15
N SER A 59 -15.03 -6.65 -3.86
CA SER A 59 -14.12 -5.59 -3.48
C SER A 59 -14.88 -4.26 -3.52
N ASP A 60 -15.07 -3.61 -2.38
CA ASP A 60 -15.81 -2.33 -2.24
C ASP A 60 -15.10 -1.16 -2.98
N TRP A 61 -13.94 -1.41 -3.61
CA TRP A 61 -13.13 -0.46 -4.37
C TRP A 61 -13.71 -0.04 -5.73
N GLN A 62 -14.69 -0.77 -6.27
CA GLN A 62 -15.39 -0.41 -7.53
C GLN A 62 -16.78 0.20 -7.29
N SER A 63 -17.12 0.54 -6.04
CA SER A 63 -18.41 1.12 -5.71
C SER A 63 -18.54 2.54 -6.26
N ALA A 64 -19.64 2.81 -6.97
CA ALA A 64 -20.00 4.15 -7.45
C ALA A 64 -20.43 5.11 -6.32
N ASP A 65 -20.61 4.60 -5.10
CA ASP A 65 -20.94 5.39 -3.91
C ASP A 65 -19.66 5.76 -3.16
N GLU A 66 -19.37 7.07 -3.12
CA GLU A 66 -18.18 7.66 -2.50
C GLU A 66 -18.06 7.35 -1.00
N ARG A 67 -19.16 7.01 -0.32
CA ARG A 67 -19.14 6.64 1.11
C ARG A 67 -18.60 5.24 1.37
N THR A 68 -18.59 4.40 0.34
CA THR A 68 -18.13 3.00 0.42
C THR A 68 -16.65 2.83 0.08
N VAL A 69 -16.05 3.82 -0.60
CA VAL A 69 -14.62 3.83 -0.84
C VAL A 69 -13.92 4.43 0.39
N ASN A 70 -12.94 3.73 0.95
CA ASN A 70 -12.10 4.19 2.06
C ASN A 70 -11.13 5.32 1.63
N VAL A 71 -11.59 6.25 0.80
CA VAL A 71 -10.93 7.53 0.61
C VAL A 71 -11.33 8.37 1.83
N GLY A 72 -10.36 8.71 2.67
CA GLY A 72 -10.63 9.41 3.92
C GLY A 72 -11.52 10.62 3.66
N SER A 73 -12.66 10.67 4.35
CA SER A 73 -13.59 11.78 4.37
C SER A 73 -12.91 13.01 4.97
N GLY A 74 -12.10 13.70 4.17
CA GLY A 74 -11.49 14.99 4.48
C GLY A 74 -12.52 16.12 4.48
N GLY A 75 -13.72 15.87 5.02
CA GLY A 75 -14.90 16.74 5.02
C GLY A 75 -14.78 17.94 5.97
N ARG A 76 -13.69 18.70 5.86
CA ARG A 76 -13.70 20.11 6.24
C ARG A 76 -13.56 20.93 4.97
N GLU A 77 -14.71 21.21 4.36
CA GLU A 77 -14.91 22.28 3.38
C GLU A 77 -14.81 23.64 4.08
N GLY A 78 -13.62 23.97 4.57
CA GLY A 78 -13.25 25.35 4.81
C GLY A 78 -12.42 25.81 3.60
N PRO A 79 -12.60 27.03 3.08
CA PRO A 79 -11.72 27.56 2.06
C PRO A 79 -10.26 27.51 2.59
N VAL A 80 -9.43 26.60 2.05
CA VAL A 80 -8.01 26.48 2.42
C VAL A 80 -7.25 27.76 2.03
N SER A 81 -7.75 28.46 1.03
CA SER A 81 -7.40 29.84 0.66
C SER A 81 -8.67 30.68 0.63
N GLY A 82 -8.61 31.96 1.00
CA GLY A 82 -9.76 32.87 1.12
C GLY A 82 -10.63 33.10 -0.14
N GLU A 83 -10.36 32.40 -1.24
CA GLU A 83 -11.18 32.33 -2.45
C GLU A 83 -11.47 30.87 -2.80
N GLN A 84 -12.63 30.60 -3.42
CA GLN A 84 -13.05 29.30 -3.98
C GLN A 84 -12.14 28.89 -5.16
N ASN A 85 -10.88 28.56 -4.87
CA ASN A 85 -9.88 28.24 -5.88
C ASN A 85 -9.87 26.71 -6.13
N THR A 86 -10.12 26.32 -7.37
CA THR A 86 -10.13 24.91 -7.81
C THR A 86 -8.73 24.28 -7.87
N ALA A 87 -7.68 25.10 -7.76
CA ALA A 87 -6.27 24.72 -7.79
C ALA A 87 -5.81 23.63 -6.80
N LEU A 88 -6.51 23.45 -5.67
CA LEU A 88 -6.13 22.48 -4.63
C LEU A 88 -7.03 21.23 -4.58
N HIS A 89 -8.23 21.30 -5.16
CA HIS A 89 -9.27 20.29 -4.93
C HIS A 89 -9.73 19.59 -6.22
N GLU A 90 -9.73 20.29 -7.35
CA GLU A 90 -10.16 19.70 -8.61
C GLU A 90 -9.00 18.99 -9.32
N PRO A 91 -9.28 17.95 -10.14
CA PRO A 91 -8.28 17.37 -11.01
C PRO A 91 -7.58 18.46 -11.82
N ALA A 92 -6.26 18.40 -11.94
CA ALA A 92 -5.46 19.40 -12.66
C ALA A 92 -5.69 19.28 -14.18
N THR A 93 -6.86 19.73 -14.64
CA THR A 93 -7.26 19.76 -16.05
C THR A 93 -6.65 20.94 -16.82
N ALA A 94 -6.22 21.98 -16.09
CA ALA A 94 -5.58 23.16 -16.64
C ALA A 94 -4.13 23.31 -16.16
N ALA A 95 -3.28 23.91 -17.01
CA ALA A 95 -1.85 24.07 -16.72
C ALA A 95 -1.59 25.08 -15.59
N SER A 96 -0.47 24.93 -14.89
CA SER A 96 -0.11 25.83 -13.78
C SER A 96 0.31 27.21 -14.29
N SER A 97 -0.31 28.27 -13.76
CA SER A 97 0.07 29.67 -14.02
C SER A 97 1.51 30.04 -13.61
N VAL A 98 2.17 29.20 -12.79
CA VAL A 98 3.59 29.36 -12.41
C VAL A 98 4.53 29.00 -13.56
N ARG A 99 4.12 28.06 -14.41
CA ARG A 99 4.98 27.52 -15.49
C ARG A 99 4.62 28.09 -16.86
N ARG A 100 3.39 28.60 -17.02
CA ARG A 100 2.88 29.13 -18.28
C ARG A 100 1.95 30.30 -17.99
N SER A 101 2.15 31.41 -18.70
CA SER A 101 1.20 32.52 -18.68
C SER A 101 -0.03 32.16 -19.51
N GLY A 102 -1.20 32.11 -18.89
CA GLY A 102 -2.46 31.86 -19.61
C GLY A 102 -2.82 33.00 -20.57
N GLU A 103 -2.49 34.23 -20.19
CA GLU A 103 -2.74 35.43 -21.01
C GLU A 103 -1.89 35.46 -22.28
N GLU A 104 -0.60 35.10 -22.15
CA GLU A 104 0.35 35.10 -23.27
C GLU A 104 0.06 33.98 -24.29
N TRP A 105 -0.43 32.84 -23.81
CA TRP A 105 -0.66 31.65 -24.63
C TRP A 105 -2.14 31.45 -24.98
N HIS A 106 -3.03 32.33 -24.52
CA HIS A 106 -4.50 32.17 -24.60
C HIS A 106 -4.95 30.78 -24.15
N GLN A 107 -4.37 30.29 -23.05
CA GLN A 107 -4.69 28.99 -22.47
C GLN A 107 -5.24 29.18 -21.07
N GLU A 108 -6.25 28.40 -20.71
CA GLU A 108 -6.74 28.34 -19.35
C GLU A 108 -5.63 27.81 -18.42
N THR A 109 -5.23 28.65 -17.47
CA THR A 109 -4.24 28.29 -16.45
C THR A 109 -4.82 28.51 -15.07
N GLN A 110 -4.58 27.58 -14.17
CA GLN A 110 -5.12 27.64 -12.81
C GLN A 110 -4.49 28.84 -12.07
N PRO A 111 -5.28 29.82 -11.58
CA PRO A 111 -4.75 30.97 -10.86
C PRO A 111 -4.21 30.53 -9.49
N MET A 112 -2.89 30.59 -9.33
CA MET A 112 -2.22 30.27 -8.05
C MET A 112 -1.96 31.51 -7.19
N ALA A 113 -2.42 32.68 -7.65
CA ALA A 113 -2.09 33.98 -7.08
C ALA A 113 -2.65 34.23 -5.68
N ASN A 114 -3.51 33.35 -5.14
CA ASN A 114 -4.03 33.41 -3.77
C ASN A 114 -4.12 32.02 -3.10
N VAL A 115 -3.32 31.03 -3.55
CA VAL A 115 -3.43 29.64 -3.08
C VAL A 115 -2.39 29.35 -1.99
N GLY A 116 -2.82 28.79 -0.85
CA GLY A 116 -1.93 28.40 0.26
C GLY A 116 -1.39 29.58 1.09
N ARG A 117 -0.27 29.35 1.81
CA ARG A 117 0.41 30.39 2.60
C ARG A 117 1.21 31.30 1.68
N GLN A 118 0.77 32.54 1.52
CA GLN A 118 1.50 33.56 0.76
C GLN A 118 2.19 34.53 1.70
N GLY A 119 3.50 34.70 1.51
CA GLY A 119 4.25 35.79 2.15
C GLY A 119 3.87 37.09 1.45
N LYS A 120 3.19 37.98 2.15
CA LYS A 120 2.87 39.31 1.66
C LYS A 120 3.66 40.32 2.50
N ASP A 121 4.30 41.27 1.83
CA ASP A 121 5.16 42.24 2.49
C ASP A 121 4.33 43.20 3.34
N ASN A 122 4.84 43.57 4.51
CA ASN A 122 4.17 44.42 5.52
C ASN A 122 2.95 43.78 6.22
N LEU A 123 2.94 42.45 6.41
CA LEU A 123 1.93 41.83 7.26
C LEU A 123 2.12 42.21 8.74
N SER A 124 1.10 42.84 9.33
CA SER A 124 1.05 43.17 10.75
C SER A 124 0.72 41.92 11.58
N GLY A 125 1.75 41.09 11.83
CA GLY A 125 1.68 40.01 12.82
C GLY A 125 1.82 38.60 12.24
N LEU A 126 2.02 37.63 13.14
CA LEU A 126 2.10 36.21 12.79
C LEU A 126 0.75 35.70 12.26
N PRO A 127 0.76 34.79 11.27
CA PRO A 127 -0.47 34.22 10.74
C PRO A 127 -1.25 33.44 11.84
N LYS A 128 -2.58 33.40 11.71
CA LYS A 128 -3.50 32.88 12.74
C LYS A 128 -3.27 31.41 13.12
N ASP A 129 -2.67 30.63 12.22
CA ASP A 129 -2.28 29.24 12.45
C ASP A 129 -1.02 29.10 13.31
N ALA A 130 -0.12 30.08 13.29
CA ALA A 130 1.11 30.13 14.09
C ALA A 130 0.90 30.65 15.53
N THR A 131 -0.32 31.09 15.87
CA THR A 131 -0.66 31.61 17.20
C THR A 131 -1.39 30.60 18.10
N ALA A 132 -1.79 29.45 17.55
CA ALA A 132 -2.29 28.34 18.37
C ALA A 132 -1.10 27.62 19.03
N ARG A 133 -1.07 27.63 20.37
CA ARG A 133 -0.16 26.83 21.19
C ARG A 133 -0.69 25.42 21.41
#